data_AF-A0A6V7JDK3-F1
#
_entry.id   AF-A0A6V7JDK3-F1
#
_cell.length_a   1.000
_cell.length_b   1.000
_cell.length_c   1.000
_cell.angle_alpha   90.00
_cell.angle_beta   90.00
_cell.angle_gamma   90.00
#
_symmetry.space_group_name_H-M   'P 1'
#
loop_
_entity.id
_entity.type
_entity.pdbx_description
1 polymer ?
#
loop_
_entity_poly.entity_id
_entity_poly.type
_entity_poly.pdbx_seq_one_letter_code
_entity_poly.pdbx_strand_id
1 'polypeptide(L)'
;VTIKKNTYLLKQGVPQGLRICSILANIYYGTMELEELSEFRKHGMIIRYVDDFAYITNDLQAAMRFQAFVKKGILEYNCHFKPSKIQTNLESQRDTFHFLGYQFNISTMEMKPDESRLTKSNLNLSRVVPELQKT
;
A
#
# COMPACT_ATOMS: atom_id res chain seq x y z
N VAL A 1 -1.91 24.06 10.65
CA VAL A 1 -0.61 24.02 9.94
C VAL A 1 -0.18 25.44 9.64
N THR A 2 1.06 25.82 9.97
CA THR A 2 1.54 27.19 9.76
C THR A 2 2.55 27.23 8.63
N ILE A 3 2.30 28.05 7.61
CA ILE A 3 3.16 28.21 6.43
C ILE A 3 3.41 29.70 6.23
N LYS A 4 4.68 30.12 6.26
CA LYS A 4 5.11 31.52 6.03
C LYS A 4 4.24 32.55 6.78
N LYS A 5 4.05 32.34 8.10
CA LYS A 5 3.27 33.17 9.05
C LYS A 5 1.74 33.08 8.96
N ASN A 6 1.18 32.32 8.03
CA ASN A 6 -0.27 32.08 7.96
C ASN A 6 -0.64 30.75 8.62
N THR A 7 -1.72 30.74 9.40
CA THR A 7 -2.25 29.54 10.05
C THR A 7 -3.45 29.00 9.28
N TYR A 8 -3.39 27.73 8.91
CA TYR A 8 -4.43 27.03 8.17
C TYR A 8 -5.02 25.90 9.01
N LEU A 9 -6.34 25.72 8.92
CA LEU A 9 -7.03 24.55 9.45
C LEU A 9 -6.97 23.42 8.42
N LEU A 10 -6.46 22.26 8.82
CA LEU A 10 -6.54 21.06 8.00
C LEU A 10 -7.95 20.49 8.13
N LYS A 11 -8.73 20.53 7.04
CA LYS A 11 -10.12 20.04 7.02
C LYS A 11 -10.26 18.59 6.57
N GLN A 12 -9.26 18.04 5.88
CA GLN A 12 -9.29 16.69 5.33
C GLN A 12 -7.95 15.99 5.57
N GLY A 13 -8.04 14.75 6.06
CA GLY A 13 -6.88 13.93 6.40
C GLY A 13 -6.23 14.30 7.74
N VAL A 14 -5.14 13.60 8.05
CA VAL A 14 -4.37 13.79 9.28
C VAL A 14 -2.99 14.36 8.92
N PRO A 15 -2.44 15.35 9.66
CA PRO A 15 -1.14 15.93 9.32
C PRO A 15 -0.02 14.89 9.35
N GLN A 16 0.74 14.75 8.26
CA GLN A 16 1.91 13.85 8.25
C GLN A 16 2.93 14.29 9.31
N GLY A 17 3.48 13.32 10.06
CA GLY A 17 4.48 13.58 11.10
C GLY A 17 3.96 13.59 12.54
N LEU A 18 2.65 13.52 12.81
CA LEU A 18 2.19 13.23 14.17
C LEU A 18 2.40 11.74 14.46
N ARG A 19 2.87 11.43 15.67
CA ARG A 19 3.13 10.05 16.12
C ARG A 19 1.89 9.15 16.08
N ILE A 20 0.70 9.74 16.20
CA ILE A 20 -0.58 9.02 16.22
C ILE A 20 -1.20 8.81 14.84
N CYS A 21 -0.68 9.45 13.79
CA CYS A 21 -1.30 9.40 12.45
C CYS A 21 -1.40 7.99 11.89
N SER A 22 -0.36 7.18 12.07
CA SER A 22 -0.34 5.80 11.59
C SER A 22 -1.38 4.94 12.31
N ILE A 23 -1.57 5.15 13.62
CA ILE A 23 -2.58 4.44 14.42
C ILE A 23 -3.98 4.86 13.95
N LEU A 24 -4.23 6.16 13.79
CA LEU A 24 -5.53 6.66 13.33
C LEU A 24 -5.86 6.18 11.91
N ALA A 25 -4.89 6.20 11.00
CA ALA A 25 -5.06 5.65 9.65
C ALA A 25 -5.34 4.14 9.69
N ASN A 26 -4.64 3.40 10.56
CA ASN A 26 -4.87 1.97 10.72
C ASN A 26 -6.26 1.64 11.28
N ILE A 27 -6.77 2.43 12.23
CA ILE A 27 -8.14 2.27 12.74
C ILE A 27 -9.14 2.59 11.62
N TYR A 28 -8.97 3.71 10.94
CA TYR A 28 -9.86 4.15 9.86
C TYR A 28 -9.96 3.12 8.73
N TYR A 29 -8.82 2.67 8.20
CA TYR A 29 -8.78 1.64 7.17
C TYR A 29 -9.12 0.25 7.68
N GLY A 30 -8.96 -0.01 8.99
CA GLY A 30 -9.40 -1.25 9.62
C GLY A 30 -10.93 -1.37 9.61
N THR A 31 -11.64 -0.31 9.96
CA THR A 31 -13.11 -0.29 9.87
C THR A 31 -13.58 -0.45 8.43
N MET A 32 -12.97 0.30 7.49
CA MET A 32 -13.24 0.16 6.06
C MET A 32 -13.11 -1.28 5.58
N GLU A 33 -12.02 -1.94 5.96
CA GLU A 33 -11.74 -3.31 5.57
C GLU A 33 -12.78 -4.31 6.10
N LEU A 34 -13.30 -4.09 7.30
CA LEU A 34 -14.35 -4.93 7.88
C LEU A 34 -15.70 -4.71 7.21
N GLU A 35 -16.04 -3.48 6.86
CA GLU A 35 -17.35 -3.14 6.28
C GLU A 35 -17.38 -3.45 4.78
N GLU A 36 -16.38 -2.97 4.04
CA GLU A 36 -16.39 -2.92 2.57
C GLU A 36 -15.70 -4.13 1.93
N LEU A 37 -14.75 -4.76 2.65
CA LEU A 37 -13.95 -5.86 2.09
C LEU A 37 -14.30 -7.24 2.66
N SER A 38 -15.27 -7.33 3.57
CA SER A 38 -15.66 -8.58 4.22
C SER A 38 -16.13 -9.67 3.26
N GLU A 39 -16.84 -9.31 2.19
CA GLU A 39 -17.30 -10.28 1.19
C GLU A 39 -16.11 -10.91 0.43
N PHE A 40 -15.11 -10.13 0.07
CA PHE A 40 -13.94 -10.64 -0.66
C PHE A 40 -13.08 -11.58 0.20
N ARG A 41 -13.07 -11.39 1.53
CA ARG A 41 -12.41 -12.30 2.48
C ARG A 41 -13.02 -13.70 2.53
N LYS A 42 -14.26 -13.88 2.07
CA LYS A 42 -14.89 -15.21 1.97
C LYS A 42 -14.35 -16.01 0.78
N HIS A 43 -13.85 -15.31 -0.25
CA HIS A 43 -13.37 -15.90 -1.50
C HIS A 43 -11.85 -15.84 -1.66
N GLY A 44 -11.13 -15.27 -0.69
CA GLY A 44 -9.68 -15.11 -0.77
C GLY A 44 -9.07 -14.43 0.44
N MET A 45 -7.79 -14.09 0.34
CA MET A 45 -7.01 -13.45 1.38
C MET A 45 -6.74 -11.99 1.02
N ILE A 46 -7.02 -11.09 1.96
CA ILE A 46 -6.65 -9.67 1.89
C ILE A 46 -5.53 -9.39 2.88
N ILE A 47 -4.43 -8.84 2.37
CA ILE A 47 -3.29 -8.37 3.14
C ILE A 47 -3.26 -6.85 3.01
N ARG A 48 -3.13 -6.15 4.13
CA ARG A 48 -3.04 -4.69 4.18
C ARG A 48 -1.84 -4.25 5.02
N TYR A 49 -1.14 -3.23 4.54
CA TYR A 49 -0.17 -2.48 5.33
C TYR A 49 -0.34 -0.99 5.06
N VAL A 50 -0.85 -0.26 6.05
CA VAL A 50 -1.24 1.15 5.91
C VAL A 50 -2.22 1.33 4.74
N ASP A 51 -1.78 1.91 3.62
CA ASP A 51 -2.53 2.22 2.41
C ASP A 51 -2.32 1.21 1.27
N ASP A 52 -1.39 0.27 1.43
CA ASP A 52 -1.12 -0.78 0.44
C ASP A 52 -1.98 -2.03 0.72
N PHE A 53 -2.62 -2.56 -0.32
CA PHE A 53 -3.48 -3.75 -0.27
C PHE A 53 -3.03 -4.79 -1.30
N ALA A 54 -3.12 -6.07 -0.92
CA ALA A 54 -3.00 -7.20 -1.84
C ALA A 54 -4.18 -8.16 -1.62
N TYR A 55 -4.83 -8.56 -2.72
CA TYR A 55 -5.90 -9.56 -2.71
C TYR A 55 -5.45 -10.79 -3.50
N ILE A 56 -5.54 -11.96 -2.86
CA ILE A 56 -5.12 -13.24 -3.42
C ILE A 56 -6.31 -14.20 -3.35
N THR A 57 -6.70 -14.76 -4.49
CA THR A 57 -7.85 -15.66 -4.60
C THR A 57 -7.64 -16.66 -5.73
N ASN A 58 -8.24 -17.85 -5.58
CA ASN A 58 -8.35 -18.84 -6.66
C ASN A 58 -9.67 -18.70 -7.45
N ASP A 59 -10.58 -17.81 -7.04
CA ASP A 59 -11.83 -17.49 -7.74
C ASP A 59 -11.62 -16.32 -8.71
N LEU A 60 -11.62 -16.63 -10.01
CA LEU A 60 -11.48 -15.64 -11.07
C LEU A 60 -12.57 -14.55 -11.01
N GLN A 61 -13.81 -14.92 -10.70
CA GLN A 61 -14.92 -13.98 -10.63
C GLN A 61 -14.76 -13.05 -9.42
N ALA A 62 -14.31 -13.56 -8.27
CA ALA A 62 -13.99 -12.72 -7.12
C ALA A 62 -12.87 -11.73 -7.43
N ALA A 63 -11.80 -12.16 -8.13
CA ALA A 63 -10.72 -11.28 -8.56
C ALA A 63 -11.21 -10.17 -9.50
N MET A 64 -12.05 -10.49 -10.48
CA MET A 64 -12.63 -9.50 -11.40
C MET A 64 -13.53 -8.49 -10.67
N ARG A 65 -14.38 -8.97 -9.75
CA ARG A 65 -15.22 -8.09 -8.92
C ARG A 65 -14.36 -7.17 -8.04
N PHE A 66 -13.30 -7.70 -7.43
CA PHE A 66 -12.39 -6.92 -6.60
C PHE A 66 -11.66 -5.85 -7.42
N GLN A 67 -11.18 -6.19 -8.63
CA GLN A 67 -10.53 -5.22 -9.51
C GLN A 67 -11.47 -4.08 -9.90
N ALA A 68 -12.74 -4.39 -10.24
CA ALA A 68 -13.76 -3.38 -10.54
C ALA A 68 -14.08 -2.51 -9.32
N PHE A 69 -14.18 -3.11 -8.13
CA PHE A 69 -14.39 -2.43 -6.86
C PHE A 69 -13.26 -1.43 -6.57
N VAL A 70 -12.00 -1.87 -6.64
CA VAL A 70 -10.81 -1.02 -6.44
C VAL A 70 -10.73 0.11 -7.46
N LYS A 71 -11.04 -0.15 -8.74
CA LYS A 71 -11.06 0.88 -9.80
C LYS A 71 -12.11 1.96 -9.52
N LYS A 72 -13.25 1.62 -8.92
CA LYS A 72 -14.28 2.57 -8.50
C LYS A 72 -13.86 3.38 -7.28
N GLY A 73 -13.07 2.78 -6.39
CA GLY A 73 -12.73 3.34 -5.08
C GLY A 73 -13.86 3.15 -4.06
N ILE A 74 -13.64 3.67 -2.86
CA ILE A 74 -14.54 3.51 -1.71
C ILE A 74 -14.93 4.90 -1.24
N LEU A 75 -16.08 5.37 -1.72
CA LEU A 75 -16.48 6.77 -1.61
C LEU A 75 -16.81 7.14 -0.16
N GLU A 76 -17.46 6.22 0.56
CA GLU A 76 -17.82 6.31 1.98
C GLU A 76 -16.60 6.60 2.85
N TYR A 77 -15.44 6.09 2.43
CA TYR A 77 -14.16 6.23 3.10
C TYR A 77 -13.21 7.24 2.44
N ASN A 78 -13.70 8.03 1.46
CA ASN A 78 -12.88 8.93 0.63
C ASN A 78 -11.58 8.27 0.12
N CYS A 79 -11.63 6.96 -0.16
CA CYS A 79 -10.47 6.17 -0.54
C CYS A 79 -10.44 6.00 -2.05
N HIS A 80 -9.36 6.46 -2.66
CA HIS A 80 -9.14 6.38 -4.10
C HIS A 80 -7.82 5.69 -4.39
N PHE A 81 -7.86 4.66 -5.23
CA PHE A 81 -6.68 3.95 -5.66
C PHE A 81 -6.12 4.57 -6.93
N LYS A 82 -4.81 4.84 -6.94
CA LYS A 82 -4.16 5.42 -8.12
C LYS A 82 -4.15 4.40 -9.27
N PRO A 83 -4.83 4.64 -10.41
CA PRO A 83 -4.98 3.63 -11.45
C PRO A 83 -3.64 3.11 -11.99
N SER A 84 -2.63 3.99 -12.11
CA SER A 84 -1.30 3.60 -12.59
C SER A 84 -0.47 2.77 -11.60
N LYS A 85 -0.95 2.61 -10.36
CA LYS A 85 -0.32 1.75 -9.34
C LYS A 85 -1.05 0.41 -9.16
N ILE A 86 -2.22 0.24 -9.76
CA ILE A 86 -2.96 -1.03 -9.67
C ILE A 86 -2.21 -2.08 -10.49
N GLN A 87 -1.84 -3.19 -9.85
CA GLN A 87 -1.20 -4.35 -10.48
C GLN A 87 -2.16 -5.54 -10.44
N THR A 88 -2.26 -6.28 -11.55
CA THR A 88 -3.11 -7.48 -11.63
C THR A 88 -2.57 -8.48 -12.66
N ASN A 89 -2.80 -9.76 -12.42
CA ASN A 89 -2.53 -10.86 -13.34
C ASN A 89 -3.79 -11.28 -14.16
N LEU A 90 -4.91 -10.56 -14.05
CA LEU A 90 -6.14 -10.88 -14.79
C LEU A 90 -6.01 -10.64 -16.30
N GLU A 91 -5.32 -9.56 -16.67
CA GLU A 91 -5.18 -9.10 -18.06
C GLU A 91 -3.75 -9.32 -18.58
N SER A 92 -2.81 -9.56 -17.69
CA SER A 92 -1.40 -9.77 -18.01
C SER A 92 -0.99 -11.15 -17.52
N GLN A 93 -0.32 -11.94 -18.36
CA GLN A 93 0.30 -13.22 -17.99
C GLN A 93 1.51 -13.01 -17.05
N ARG A 94 1.37 -12.12 -16.07
CA ARG A 94 2.39 -11.80 -15.09
C ARG A 94 2.18 -12.70 -13.89
N ASP A 95 3.15 -13.59 -13.73
CA ASP A 95 3.24 -14.46 -12.56
C ASP A 95 3.94 -13.78 -11.39
N THR A 96 4.25 -12.49 -11.49
CA THR A 96 4.91 -11.76 -10.40
C THR A 96 4.25 -10.43 -10.10
N PHE A 97 4.18 -10.10 -8.80
CA PHE A 97 3.72 -8.81 -8.31
C PHE A 97 4.67 -8.29 -7.23
N HIS A 98 4.66 -6.96 -7.02
CA HIS A 98 5.52 -6.32 -6.04
C HIS A 98 4.67 -5.81 -4.88
N PHE A 99 5.09 -6.07 -3.65
CA PHE A 99 4.40 -5.63 -2.45
C PHE A 99 5.40 -5.38 -1.32
N LEU A 100 5.35 -4.18 -0.73
CA LEU A 100 6.18 -3.78 0.43
C LEU A 100 7.69 -4.04 0.29
N GLY A 101 8.24 -3.85 -0.92
CA GLY A 101 9.67 -4.03 -1.19
C GLY A 101 10.08 -5.48 -1.45
N TYR A 102 9.12 -6.37 -1.69
CA TYR A 102 9.34 -7.74 -2.13
C TYR A 102 8.68 -7.99 -3.48
N GLN A 103 9.27 -8.90 -4.26
CA GLN A 103 8.66 -9.50 -5.43
C GLN A 103 8.18 -10.90 -5.07
N PHE A 104 6.92 -11.18 -5.37
CA PHE A 104 6.27 -12.48 -5.16
C PHE A 104 6.04 -13.15 -6.50
N ASN A 105 6.36 -14.43 -6.62
CA ASN A 105 5.99 -15.27 -7.75
C ASN A 105 4.77 -16.13 -7.36
N ILE A 106 3.64 -15.94 -8.05
CA ILE A 106 2.39 -16.67 -7.74
C ILE A 106 2.39 -18.11 -8.24
N SER A 107 3.22 -18.42 -9.25
CA SER A 107 3.33 -19.77 -9.81
C SER A 107 4.25 -20.66 -8.98
N THR A 108 5.34 -20.10 -8.44
CA THR A 108 6.31 -20.85 -7.60
C THR A 108 6.14 -20.65 -6.10
N MET A 109 5.34 -19.66 -5.67
CA MET A 109 5.20 -19.20 -4.27
C MET A 109 6.50 -18.68 -3.64
N GLU A 110 7.51 -18.38 -4.45
CA GLU A 110 8.77 -17.81 -3.98
C GLU A 110 8.68 -16.30 -3.77
N MET A 111 9.42 -15.81 -2.78
CA MET A 111 9.56 -14.38 -2.46
C MET A 111 11.03 -13.99 -2.49
N LYS A 112 11.34 -12.85 -3.10
CA LYS A 112 12.67 -12.24 -3.06
C LYS A 112 12.59 -10.72 -2.84
N PRO A 113 13.65 -10.09 -2.28
CA PRO A 113 13.71 -8.64 -2.19
C PRO A 113 13.55 -7.96 -3.56
N ASP A 114 12.82 -6.84 -3.59
CA ASP A 114 12.68 -6.02 -4.79
C ASP A 114 13.92 -5.13 -4.96
N GLU A 115 14.83 -5.56 -5.82
CA GLU A 115 16.07 -4.85 -6.14
C GLU A 115 15.86 -3.72 -7.17
N SER A 116 14.67 -3.54 -7.73
CA SER A 116 14.42 -2.51 -8.76
C SER A 116 14.73 -1.08 -8.29
N ARG A 117 14.73 -0.86 -6.97
CA ARG A 117 15.05 0.43 -6.34
C ARG A 117 16.53 0.59 -5.98
N LEU A 118 17.35 -0.45 -6.11
CA LEU A 118 18.79 -0.44 -5.81
C LEU A 118 19.60 0.08 -7.01
N THR A 119 19.54 1.39 -7.26
CA THR A 119 20.47 2.06 -8.18
C THR A 119 21.75 2.48 -7.43
N LYS A 120 22.88 2.65 -8.16
CA LYS A 120 24.15 3.13 -7.57
C LYS A 120 24.01 4.43 -6.76
N SER A 121 23.06 5.31 -7.11
CA SER A 121 22.76 6.54 -6.37
C SER A 121 22.03 6.28 -5.04
N ASN A 122 21.16 5.26 -4.97
CA ASN A 122 20.36 4.93 -3.79
C ASN A 122 21.17 4.12 -2.75
N LEU A 123 22.22 3.41 -3.18
CA LEU A 123 23.16 2.71 -2.29
C LEU A 123 23.94 3.68 -1.38
N ASN A 124 24.27 4.87 -1.87
CA ASN A 124 24.98 5.88 -1.07
C ASN A 124 24.06 6.57 -0.06
N LEU A 125 22.76 6.72 -0.36
CA LEU A 125 21.77 7.33 0.52
C LEU A 125 21.30 6.39 1.65
N SER A 126 21.36 5.08 1.43
CA SER A 126 21.00 4.06 2.42
C SER A 126 22.14 3.70 3.37
N ARG A 127 23.38 4.10 3.05
CA ARG A 127 24.54 3.95 3.94
C ARG A 127 24.57 5.08 4.96
N VAL A 128 24.18 4.79 6.19
CA VAL A 128 24.54 5.62 7.35
C VAL A 128 25.89 5.14 7.86
N VAL A 129 26.95 5.90 7.57
CA VAL A 129 28.27 5.67 8.19
C VAL A 129 28.29 6.48 9.49
N PRO A 130 28.42 5.85 10.67
CA PRO A 130 28.53 6.61 11.92
C PRO A 130 29.78 7.49 11.87
N GLU A 131 29.61 8.80 12.01
CA GLU A 131 30.73 9.71 12.26
C GLU A 131 31.24 9.47 13.67
N LEU A 132 32.35 8.73 13.80
CA LEU A 132 33.08 8.62 15.05
C LEU A 132 33.82 9.95 15.28
N GLN A 133 33.25 10.81 16.13
CA GLN A 133 34.00 11.93 16.70
C GLN A 133 35.08 11.36 17.64
N LYS A 134 36.36 11.59 17.30
CA LYS A 134 37.45 11.40 18.25
C LYS A 134 37.33 12.45 19.35
N THR A 135 37.23 12.00 20.60
CA THR A 135 37.52 12.81 21.80
C THR A 135 38.95 13.29 21.81
#